data_AF-A0A2S8BEJ4-F1
#
_entry.id   AF-A0A2S8BEJ4-F1
#
_cell.length_a   1.000
_cell.length_b   1.000
_cell.length_c   1.000
_cell.angle_alpha   90.00
_cell.angle_beta   90.00
_cell.angle_gamma   90.00
#
_symmetry.space_group_name_H-M   'P 1'
#
loop_
_entity.id
_entity.type
_entity.pdbx_description
1 polymer ?
#
loop_
_entity_poly.entity_id
_entity_poly.type
_entity_poly.pdbx_seq_one_letter_code
_entity_poly.pdbx_strand_id
1 'polypeptide(L)'
;MEVTELAAQTLDRAAEFVAATLGPLAANNPSAARLRESLRVFLDEAENAPRAAVRLHTHRNTVLQRVGRATELLGHPPGERRLAVELALELAHQIGPRVLTQT
;
A
#
# COMPACT_ATOMS: atom_id res chain seq x y z
N MET A 1 7.30 28.45 -13.40
CA MET A 1 7.82 28.08 -12.07
C MET A 1 6.70 27.76 -11.06
N GLU A 2 5.49 28.30 -11.22
CA GLU A 2 4.36 28.04 -10.30
C GLU A 2 3.81 26.59 -10.33
N VAL A 3 3.64 26.01 -11.52
CA VAL A 3 3.06 24.64 -11.67
C VAL A 3 3.97 23.55 -11.09
N THR A 4 5.29 23.72 -11.21
CA THR A 4 6.27 22.76 -10.68
C THR A 4 6.31 22.77 -9.16
N GLU A 5 6.16 23.95 -8.56
CA GLU A 5 6.13 24.12 -7.10
C GLU A 5 4.84 23.57 -6.50
N LEU A 6 3.70 23.83 -7.14
CA LEU A 6 2.41 23.23 -6.77
C LEU A 6 2.46 21.70 -6.87
N ALA A 7 2.98 21.17 -7.98
CA ALA A 7 3.11 19.72 -8.18
C ALA A 7 4.04 19.07 -7.14
N ALA A 8 5.14 19.74 -6.76
CA ALA A 8 6.03 19.27 -5.71
C ALA A 8 5.30 19.22 -4.34
N GLN A 9 4.59 20.28 -3.96
CA GLN A 9 3.82 20.31 -2.71
C GLN A 9 2.74 19.22 -2.66
N THR A 10 2.07 18.95 -3.79
CA THR A 10 1.08 17.85 -3.86
C THR A 10 1.74 16.49 -3.64
N LEU A 11 2.95 16.28 -4.16
CA LEU A 11 3.70 15.04 -3.94
C LEU A 11 4.19 14.90 -2.51
N ASP A 12 4.68 15.97 -1.89
CA ASP A 12 5.11 15.95 -0.50
C ASP A 12 3.94 15.60 0.43
N ARG A 13 2.78 16.22 0.22
CA ARG A 13 1.55 15.87 0.96
C ARG A 13 1.11 14.43 0.72
N ALA A 14 1.24 13.92 -0.51
CA ALA A 14 0.93 12.53 -0.81
C ALA A 14 1.90 11.58 -0.10
N ALA A 15 3.19 11.91 -0.05
CA ALA A 15 4.21 11.14 0.66
C ALA A 15 3.96 11.13 2.17
N GLU A 16 3.63 12.27 2.77
CA GLU A 16 3.24 12.38 4.17
C GLU A 16 2.00 11.53 4.48
N PHE A 17 0.97 11.61 3.64
CA PHE A 17 -0.24 10.80 3.78
C PHE A 17 0.04 9.30 3.69
N VAL A 18 0.86 8.87 2.71
CA VAL A 18 1.27 7.47 2.55
C VAL A 18 2.06 6.99 3.76
N ALA A 19 3.02 7.78 4.24
CA ALA A 19 3.83 7.43 5.41
C ALA A 19 2.98 7.34 6.69
N ALA A 20 2.08 8.30 6.91
CA ALA A 20 1.20 8.33 8.07
C ALA A 20 0.18 7.18 8.07
N THR A 21 -0.30 6.78 6.89
CA THR A 21 -1.33 5.74 6.75
C THR A 21 -0.75 4.33 6.73
N LEU A 22 0.35 4.11 6.02
CA LEU A 22 0.95 2.79 5.86
C LEU A 22 2.04 2.49 6.89
N GLY A 23 2.57 3.51 7.58
CA GLY A 23 3.63 3.35 8.56
C GLY A 23 4.83 2.59 7.98
N PRO A 24 5.30 1.51 8.64
CA PRO A 24 6.39 0.66 8.12
C PRO A 24 6.14 0.06 6.73
N LEU A 25 4.88 -0.11 6.30
CA LEU A 25 4.58 -0.56 4.94
C LEU A 25 4.91 0.49 3.88
N ALA A 26 5.19 1.75 4.21
CA ALA A 26 5.61 2.77 3.26
C ALA A 26 7.07 2.61 2.79
N ALA A 27 7.84 1.68 3.37
CA ALA A 27 9.26 1.51 3.07
C ALA A 27 9.52 1.13 1.60
N ASN A 28 10.48 1.78 0.95
CA ASN A 28 10.87 1.54 -0.44
C ASN A 28 11.82 0.34 -0.57
N ASN A 29 11.38 -0.84 -0.13
CA ASN A 29 12.15 -2.08 -0.24
C ASN A 29 11.31 -3.24 -0.81
N PRO A 30 11.96 -4.30 -1.34
CA PRO A 30 11.26 -5.41 -1.99
C PRO A 30 10.34 -6.22 -1.08
N SER A 31 10.58 -6.19 0.24
CA SER A 31 9.73 -6.88 1.22
C SER A 31 8.40 -6.13 1.36
N ALA A 32 8.45 -4.85 1.69
CA ALA A 32 7.28 -4.00 1.84
C ALA A 32 6.51 -3.86 0.51
N ALA A 33 7.20 -3.82 -0.63
CA ALA A 33 6.55 -3.80 -1.95
C ALA A 33 5.61 -5.00 -2.17
N ARG A 34 6.07 -6.23 -1.87
CA ARG A 34 5.23 -7.44 -1.99
C ARG A 34 4.04 -7.45 -1.04
N LEU A 35 4.22 -6.91 0.17
CA LEU A 35 3.14 -6.79 1.15
C LEU A 35 2.09 -5.76 0.70
N ARG A 36 2.51 -4.58 0.24
CA ARG A 36 1.63 -3.55 -0.33
C ARG A 36 0.84 -4.10 -1.52
N GLU A 37 1.50 -4.78 -2.45
CA GLU A 37 0.85 -5.37 -3.62
C GLU A 37 -0.19 -6.43 -3.22
N SER A 38 0.16 -7.32 -2.29
CA SER A 38 -0.76 -8.37 -1.85
C SER A 38 -1.96 -7.80 -1.12
N LEU A 39 -1.77 -6.79 -0.27
CA LEU A 39 -2.85 -6.11 0.42
C LEU A 39 -3.76 -5.34 -0.55
N ARG A 40 -3.17 -4.60 -1.50
CA ARG A 40 -3.92 -3.83 -2.52
C ARG A 40 -4.81 -4.76 -3.35
N VAL A 41 -4.26 -5.84 -3.89
CA VAL A 41 -5.04 -6.80 -4.69
C VAL A 41 -6.08 -7.54 -3.85
N PHE A 42 -5.78 -7.86 -2.59
CA PHE A 42 -6.75 -8.46 -1.69
C PHE A 42 -7.95 -7.55 -1.43
N LEU A 43 -7.72 -6.26 -1.20
CA LEU A 43 -8.78 -5.27 -1.01
C LEU A 43 -9.58 -5.03 -2.31
N ASP A 44 -8.89 -4.93 -3.47
CA ASP A 44 -9.53 -4.83 -4.80
C ASP A 44 -10.47 -6.01 -5.08
N GLU A 45 -10.12 -7.21 -4.61
CA GLU A 45 -10.92 -8.42 -4.76
C GLU A 45 -11.95 -8.61 -3.64
N ALA A 46 -12.32 -7.53 -2.93
CA ALA A 46 -13.27 -7.55 -1.82
C ALA A 46 -12.91 -8.59 -0.75
N GLU A 47 -11.62 -8.65 -0.40
CA GLU A 47 -11.08 -9.56 0.63
C GLU A 47 -11.21 -11.05 0.27
N ASN A 48 -11.33 -11.36 -1.01
CA ASN A 48 -11.38 -12.72 -1.52
C ASN A 48 -9.97 -13.26 -1.81
N ALA A 49 -9.38 -13.98 -0.85
CA ALA A 49 -8.03 -14.53 -0.97
C ALA A 49 -7.83 -15.47 -2.17
N PRO A 50 -8.76 -16.38 -2.53
CA PRO A 50 -8.65 -17.17 -3.75
C PRO A 50 -8.56 -16.32 -5.03
N ARG A 51 -9.42 -15.31 -5.19
CA ARG A 51 -9.39 -14.43 -6.38
C ARG A 51 -8.12 -13.58 -6.43
N ALA A 52 -7.70 -13.04 -5.29
CA ALA A 52 -6.44 -12.32 -5.18
C ALA A 52 -5.23 -13.20 -5.52
N ALA A 53 -5.24 -14.48 -5.10
CA ALA A 53 -4.18 -15.43 -5.40
C ALA A 53 -4.03 -15.71 -6.91
N VAL A 54 -5.16 -15.79 -7.63
CA VAL A 54 -5.16 -15.91 -9.09
C VAL A 54 -4.51 -14.69 -9.74
N ARG A 55 -4.90 -13.47 -9.32
CA ARG A 55 -4.32 -12.21 -9.84
C ARG A 55 -2.84 -12.04 -9.52
N LEU A 56 -2.40 -12.52 -8.36
CA LEU A 56 -1.01 -12.44 -7.90
C LEU A 56 -0.15 -13.63 -8.34
N HIS A 57 -0.70 -14.56 -9.12
CA HIS A 57 -0.05 -15.81 -9.55
C HIS A 57 0.62 -16.56 -8.39
N THR A 58 -0.11 -16.72 -7.29
CA THR A 58 0.38 -17.35 -6.06
C THR A 58 -0.70 -18.24 -5.43
N HIS A 59 -0.42 -18.80 -4.25
CA HIS A 59 -1.40 -19.62 -3.52
C HIS A 59 -2.16 -18.77 -2.50
N ARG A 60 -3.43 -19.12 -2.23
CA ARG A 60 -4.29 -18.39 -1.27
C ARG A 60 -3.63 -18.21 0.10
N ASN A 61 -2.90 -19.23 0.58
CA ASN A 61 -2.25 -19.18 1.89
C ASN A 61 -1.11 -18.15 1.91
N THR A 62 -0.40 -17.98 0.80
CA THR A 62 0.63 -16.95 0.64
C THR A 62 0.01 -15.56 0.66
N VAL A 63 -1.15 -15.36 0.02
CA VAL A 63 -1.89 -14.10 0.11
C VAL A 63 -2.27 -13.80 1.56
N LEU A 64 -2.92 -14.75 2.25
CA LEU A 64 -3.34 -14.58 3.64
C LEU A 64 -2.15 -14.29 4.57
N GLN A 65 -1.02 -14.99 4.39
CA GLN A 65 0.20 -14.76 5.16
C GLN A 65 0.78 -13.35 4.93
N ARG A 66 0.78 -12.87 3.69
CA ARG A 66 1.24 -11.50 3.36
C ARG A 66 0.28 -10.44 3.85
N VAL A 67 -1.03 -10.64 3.72
CA VAL A 67 -2.07 -9.73 4.22
C VAL A 67 -2.02 -9.66 5.75
N GLY A 68 -1.85 -10.79 6.43
CA GLY A 68 -1.65 -10.82 7.88
C GLY A 68 -0.43 -10.01 8.30
N ARG A 69 0.71 -10.23 7.64
CA ARG A 69 1.93 -9.45 7.91
C ARG A 69 1.76 -7.95 7.60
N ALA A 70 1.04 -7.60 6.54
CA ALA A 70 0.73 -6.21 6.23
C ALA A 70 -0.15 -5.58 7.33
N THR A 71 -1.16 -6.31 7.81
CA THR A 71 -2.06 -5.88 8.89
C THR A 71 -1.31 -5.65 10.19
N GLU A 72 -0.35 -6.52 10.55
CA GLU A 72 0.53 -6.31 11.71
C GLU A 72 1.33 -5.01 11.60
N LEU A 73 1.85 -4.71 10.40
CA LEU A 73 2.63 -3.50 10.16
C LEU A 73 1.77 -2.22 10.14
N LEU A 74 0.51 -2.32 9.71
CA LEU A 74 -0.47 -1.24 9.87
C LEU A 74 -0.81 -0.98 11.34
N GLY A 75 -0.70 -2.00 12.19
CA GLY A 75 -1.09 -1.92 13.61
C GLY A 75 -2.60 -1.94 13.84
N HIS A 76 -3.40 -2.06 12.79
CA HIS A 76 -4.86 -2.16 12.85
C HIS A 76 -5.39 -2.96 11.65
N PRO A 77 -6.61 -3.53 11.74
CA PRO A 77 -7.28 -4.13 10.60
C PRO A 77 -7.45 -3.11 9.46
N PRO A 78 -7.18 -3.46 8.19
CA PRO A 78 -7.32 -2.52 7.07
C PRO A 78 -8.76 -1.99 6.92
N GLY A 79 -9.76 -2.79 7.32
CA GLY A 79 -11.17 -2.40 7.30
C GLY A 79 -11.53 -1.21 8.20
N GLU A 80 -10.79 -0.96 9.28
CA GLU A 80 -11.03 0.17 10.20
C GLU A 80 -10.80 1.53 9.52
N ARG A 81 -9.84 1.59 8.59
CA ARG A 81 -9.44 2.80 7.86
C ARG A 81 -9.42 2.56 6.36
N ARG A 82 -10.41 1.81 5.87
CA ARG A 82 -10.39 1.20 4.52
C ARG A 82 -10.08 2.19 3.41
N LEU A 83 -10.83 3.29 3.34
CA LEU A 83 -10.63 4.31 2.29
C LEU A 83 -9.21 4.90 2.33
N ALA A 84 -8.70 5.21 3.52
CA ALA A 84 -7.36 5.78 3.65
C ALA A 84 -6.29 4.78 3.24
N VAL A 85 -6.41 3.52 3.69
CA VAL A 85 -5.47 2.44 3.36
C VAL A 85 -5.47 2.14 1.86
N GLU A 86 -6.64 1.99 1.24
CA GLU A 86 -6.77 1.74 -0.20
C GLU A 86 -6.18 2.91 -1.01
N LEU A 87 -6.50 4.15 -0.64
CA LEU A 87 -5.94 5.33 -1.30
C LEU A 87 -4.42 5.42 -1.17
N ALA A 88 -3.88 5.16 0.03
CA ALA A 88 -2.44 5.19 0.26
C ALA A 88 -1.70 4.10 -0.53
N LEU A 89 -2.29 2.90 -0.64
CA LEU A 89 -1.76 1.81 -1.46
C LEU A 89 -1.80 2.16 -2.95
N GLU A 90 -2.85 2.82 -3.42
CA GLU A 90 -2.97 3.23 -4.82
C GLU A 90 -1.98 4.35 -5.17
N LEU A 91 -1.82 5.36 -4.30
CA LEU A 91 -0.80 6.39 -4.45
C LEU A 91 0.61 5.78 -4.49
N ALA A 92 0.91 4.86 -3.57
CA ALA A 92 2.17 4.12 -3.57
C ALA A 92 2.37 3.28 -4.85
N HIS A 93 1.31 2.72 -5.42
CA HIS A 93 1.37 1.93 -6.65
C HIS A 93 1.61 2.79 -7.90
N GLN A 94 0.86 3.89 -8.05
CA GLN A 94 0.89 4.74 -9.24
C GLN A 94 2.06 5.71 -9.25
N ILE A 95 2.40 6.29 -8.09
CA ILE A 95 3.46 7.31 -7.96
C ILE A 95 4.80 6.66 -7.64
N GLY A 96 4.80 5.49 -7.00
CA GLY A 96 5.99 4.69 -6.76
C GLY A 96 6.96 5.34 -5.75
N PRO A 97 8.29 5.22 -5.96
CA PRO A 97 9.31 5.65 -4.99
C PRO A 97 9.21 7.09 -4.48
N ARG A 98 8.53 8.00 -5.20
CA ARG A 98 8.44 9.42 -4.84
C ARG A 98 7.56 9.66 -3.60
N VAL A 99 6.69 8.72 -3.24
CA VAL A 99 5.82 8.80 -2.05
C VAL A 99 6.15 7.74 -1.00
N LEU A 100 7.24 6.98 -1.20
CA LEU A 100 7.68 5.92 -0.31
C LEU A 100 8.83 6.40 0.58
N THR A 101 8.92 5.85 1.79
CA THR A 101 10.00 6.18 2.73
C THR A 101 11.28 5.43 2.38
N GLN A 102 12.42 6.08 2.55
CA GLN A 102 13.75 5.46 2.42
C GLN A 102 14.09 4.82 3.77
N THR A 103 13.58 3.63 4.04
CA THR A 103 13.86 2.86 5.27
C THR A 103 14.09 1.40 4.90
#